data_AF-A0AAD9B716-F1
#
_entry.id   AF-A0AAD9B716-F1
#
_cell.length_a   1.000
_cell.length_b   1.000
_cell.length_c   1.000
_cell.angle_alpha   90.00
_cell.angle_beta   90.00
_cell.angle_gamma   90.00
#
_symmetry.space_group_name_H-M   'P 1'
#
loop_
_entity.id
_entity.type
_entity.pdbx_description
1 polymer ?
#
loop_
_entity_poly.entity_id
_entity_poly.type
_entity_poly.pdbx_seq_one_letter_code
_entity_poly.pdbx_strand_id
1 'polypeptide(L)'
;ITVFHISSEDHQDIDVAILRALLQGTNASAFDQLVLTLAWDRVDIAKNHVFVYGQQLLVSSLEQAMLDALVMDRVDFVKLLIENGVSMHRFLTISRLEELYNTKQQPNNPTLLHLVRDIKQSHLPPNYKITLIDVGLVIEYLMGGTYRCNYTRKRFRIIYNNLHGSNRRSGRHPAGPGSHLRKNNESFSMQADKKEKTRHNHFIKTAQPYKPKLESSIEQNKKRSKEEIVDIDDPETRRFPYPFNELLVWAVLMKRQKMSLFFWQHGEENMAKALVACKLSRSMGYEAKKSDVVDDTSEELKEHSK
;
A
#
# COMPACT_ATOMS: atom_id res chain seq x y z
N ILE A 1 -40.44 -17.51 11.60
CA ILE A 1 -41.34 -16.65 10.78
C ILE A 1 -41.26 -15.26 11.38
N THR A 2 -40.93 -14.25 10.58
CA THR A 2 -40.78 -12.85 11.02
C THR A 2 -41.85 -12.02 10.32
N VAL A 3 -42.62 -11.23 11.06
CA VAL A 3 -43.70 -10.39 10.52
C VAL A 3 -43.27 -8.93 10.59
N PHE A 4 -43.27 -8.24 9.45
CA PHE A 4 -42.91 -6.82 9.35
C PHE A 4 -44.16 -5.98 9.13
N HIS A 5 -44.28 -4.87 9.84
CA HIS A 5 -45.42 -3.96 9.75
C HIS A 5 -44.98 -2.66 9.07
N ILE A 6 -45.49 -2.39 7.87
CA ILE A 6 -45.08 -1.27 7.01
C ILE A 6 -45.43 0.12 7.56
N SER A 7 -46.33 0.20 8.54
CA SER A 7 -46.89 1.46 9.07
C SER A 7 -46.42 1.84 10.47
N SER A 8 -45.33 1.27 10.99
CA SER A 8 -44.74 1.74 12.26
C SER A 8 -44.08 3.11 12.08
N GLU A 9 -44.28 4.00 13.06
CA GLU A 9 -43.66 5.35 13.11
C GLU A 9 -42.13 5.30 13.12
N ASP A 10 -41.56 4.17 13.57
CA ASP A 10 -40.17 3.82 13.32
C ASP A 10 -40.04 3.39 11.86
N HIS A 11 -39.58 4.29 10.99
CA HIS A 11 -39.18 4.01 9.61
C HIS A 11 -37.96 3.06 9.58
N GLN A 12 -38.10 1.82 10.07
CA GLN A 12 -37.12 0.78 9.79
C GLN A 12 -37.24 0.43 8.31
N ASP A 13 -36.21 0.73 7.55
CA ASP A 13 -36.16 0.40 6.13
C ASP A 13 -36.40 -1.12 5.93
N ILE A 14 -37.15 -1.47 4.88
CA ILE A 14 -37.59 -2.86 4.60
C ILE A 14 -36.40 -3.84 4.51
N ASP A 15 -35.28 -3.38 3.99
CA ASP A 15 -34.02 -4.12 3.90
C ASP A 15 -33.40 -4.43 5.27
N VAL A 16 -33.59 -3.60 6.30
CA VAL A 16 -33.22 -3.92 7.70
C VAL A 16 -34.03 -5.11 8.21
N ALA A 17 -35.35 -5.11 7.95
CA ALA A 17 -36.22 -6.19 8.38
C ALA A 17 -35.91 -7.51 7.66
N ILE A 18 -35.64 -7.45 6.35
CA ILE A 18 -35.21 -8.62 5.57
C ILE A 18 -33.88 -9.15 6.09
N LEU A 19 -32.89 -8.28 6.28
CA LEU A 19 -31.57 -8.70 6.74
C LEU A 19 -31.62 -9.29 8.16
N ARG A 20 -32.38 -8.67 9.08
CA ARG A 20 -32.61 -9.24 10.42
C ARG A 20 -33.31 -10.60 10.35
N ALA A 21 -34.33 -10.74 9.51
CA ALA A 21 -35.03 -12.02 9.33
C ALA A 21 -34.11 -13.10 8.76
N LEU A 22 -33.20 -12.74 7.83
CA LEU A 22 -32.18 -13.64 7.30
C LEU A 22 -31.18 -14.05 8.38
N LEU A 23 -30.64 -13.10 9.15
CA LEU A 23 -29.68 -13.37 10.22
C LEU A 23 -30.28 -14.22 11.35
N GLN A 24 -31.57 -14.04 11.66
CA GLN A 24 -32.27 -14.82 12.68
C GLN A 24 -32.77 -16.17 12.17
N GLY A 25 -33.16 -16.25 10.89
CA GLY A 25 -33.71 -17.45 10.26
C GLY A 25 -32.65 -18.43 9.76
N THR A 26 -31.42 -17.95 9.56
CA THR A 26 -30.27 -18.78 9.19
C THR A 26 -29.38 -18.97 10.41
N ASN A 27 -28.97 -20.21 10.69
CA ASN A 27 -27.92 -20.50 11.68
C ASN A 27 -26.53 -20.16 11.10
N ALA A 28 -26.39 -18.97 10.49
CA ALA A 28 -25.17 -18.51 9.85
C ALA A 28 -24.09 -18.23 10.91
N SER A 29 -22.83 -18.54 10.58
CA SER A 29 -21.73 -18.27 11.50
C SER A 29 -21.56 -16.78 11.74
N ALA A 30 -20.94 -16.40 12.86
CA ALA A 30 -20.61 -15.00 13.18
C ALA A 30 -19.92 -14.26 12.01
N PHE A 31 -19.03 -14.97 11.30
CA PHE A 31 -18.32 -14.43 10.16
C PHE A 31 -19.23 -14.28 8.92
N ASP A 32 -20.10 -15.25 8.64
CA ASP A 32 -21.05 -15.13 7.53
C ASP A 32 -22.03 -13.98 7.73
N GLN A 33 -22.46 -13.76 8.99
CA GLN A 33 -23.27 -12.61 9.37
C GLN A 33 -22.51 -11.28 9.14
N LEU A 34 -21.21 -11.24 9.43
CA LEU A 34 -20.36 -10.09 9.14
C LEU A 34 -20.25 -9.82 7.64
N VAL A 35 -19.99 -10.86 6.85
CA VAL A 35 -19.88 -10.75 5.39
C VAL A 35 -21.20 -10.27 4.78
N LEU A 36 -22.33 -10.80 5.26
CA LEU A 36 -23.64 -10.41 4.78
C LEU A 36 -23.97 -8.94 5.12
N THR A 37 -23.73 -8.53 6.37
CA THR A 37 -23.96 -7.14 6.79
C THR A 37 -23.05 -6.15 6.07
N LEU A 38 -21.80 -6.53 5.80
CA LEU A 38 -20.84 -5.75 5.00
C LEU A 38 -21.29 -5.61 3.55
N ALA A 39 -21.75 -6.72 2.95
CA ALA A 39 -22.28 -6.70 1.58
C ALA A 39 -23.48 -5.75 1.43
N TRP A 40 -24.34 -5.70 2.45
CA TRP A 40 -25.55 -4.86 2.51
C TRP A 40 -25.31 -3.44 3.04
N ASP A 41 -24.06 -3.10 3.39
CA ASP A 41 -23.68 -1.83 4.02
C ASP A 41 -24.49 -1.47 5.28
N ARG A 42 -24.80 -2.48 6.10
CA ARG A 42 -25.56 -2.31 7.35
C ARG A 42 -24.67 -2.45 8.58
N VAL A 43 -23.86 -1.41 8.81
CA VAL A 43 -22.92 -1.33 9.94
C VAL A 43 -23.64 -1.30 11.30
N ASP A 44 -24.83 -0.70 11.34
CA ASP A 44 -25.72 -0.66 12.48
C ASP A 44 -26.15 -2.06 12.92
N ILE A 45 -26.52 -2.92 11.95
CA ILE A 45 -26.87 -4.32 12.20
C ILE A 45 -25.63 -5.11 12.61
N ALA A 46 -24.50 -4.92 11.92
CA ALA A 46 -23.24 -5.58 12.26
C ALA A 46 -22.84 -5.30 13.72
N LYS A 47 -22.89 -4.03 14.15
CA LYS A 47 -22.55 -3.62 15.52
C LYS A 47 -23.43 -4.31 16.57
N ASN A 48 -24.72 -4.46 16.28
CA ASN A 48 -25.69 -5.01 17.24
C ASN A 48 -25.80 -6.53 17.24
N HIS A 49 -25.48 -7.20 16.13
CA HIS A 49 -25.69 -8.64 15.96
C HIS A 49 -24.39 -9.45 15.82
N VAL A 50 -23.32 -8.87 15.30
CA VAL A 50 -22.05 -9.57 15.05
C VAL A 50 -21.04 -9.29 16.17
N PHE A 51 -20.97 -8.05 16.63
CA PHE A 51 -20.02 -7.62 17.68
C PHE A 51 -20.68 -7.58 19.06
N VAL A 52 -21.38 -8.66 19.42
CA VAL A 52 -22.02 -8.82 20.74
C VAL A 52 -21.00 -9.31 21.76
N TYR A 53 -21.11 -8.83 23.01
CA TYR A 53 -20.24 -9.24 24.11
C TYR A 53 -20.26 -10.77 24.29
N GLY A 54 -19.08 -11.39 24.29
CA GLY A 54 -18.91 -12.84 24.43
C GLY A 54 -18.72 -13.60 23.11
N GLN A 55 -18.91 -12.95 21.95
CA GLN A 55 -18.66 -13.55 20.64
C GLN A 55 -17.18 -13.39 20.25
N GLN A 56 -16.51 -14.51 20.00
CA GLN A 56 -15.11 -14.52 19.59
C GLN A 56 -15.00 -14.73 18.07
N LEU A 57 -14.61 -13.68 17.36
CA LEU A 57 -14.24 -13.78 15.95
C LEU A 57 -12.75 -14.10 15.82
N LEU A 58 -12.42 -14.98 14.88
CA LEU A 58 -11.02 -15.28 14.57
C LEU A 58 -10.35 -14.04 13.97
N VAL A 59 -9.10 -13.79 14.38
CA VAL A 59 -8.31 -12.65 13.88
C VAL A 59 -8.19 -12.70 12.35
N SER A 60 -7.99 -13.87 11.77
CA SER A 60 -7.92 -14.06 10.31
C SER A 60 -9.23 -13.67 9.60
N SER A 61 -10.37 -13.96 10.22
CA SER A 61 -11.69 -13.60 9.70
C SER A 61 -11.90 -12.08 9.75
N LEU A 62 -11.48 -11.43 10.84
CA LEU A 62 -11.54 -9.97 10.94
C LEU A 62 -10.60 -9.28 9.95
N GLU A 63 -9.40 -9.83 9.72
CA GLU A 63 -8.49 -9.31 8.72
C GLU A 63 -9.04 -9.48 7.30
N GLN A 64 -9.75 -10.58 7.00
CA GLN A 64 -10.43 -10.74 5.71
C GLN A 64 -11.57 -9.73 5.56
N ALA A 65 -12.42 -9.57 6.59
CA ALA A 65 -13.49 -8.58 6.59
C ALA A 65 -12.96 -7.15 6.43
N MET A 66 -11.78 -6.85 7.01
CA MET A 66 -11.10 -5.57 6.81
C MET A 66 -10.70 -5.36 5.35
N LEU A 67 -10.11 -6.38 4.72
CA LEU A 67 -9.78 -6.32 3.30
C LEU A 67 -11.03 -6.06 2.46
N ASP A 68 -12.11 -6.83 2.68
CA ASP A 68 -13.36 -6.70 1.94
C ASP A 68 -13.99 -5.31 2.13
N ALA A 69 -13.99 -4.76 3.36
CA ALA A 69 -14.49 -3.42 3.66
C ALA A 69 -13.71 -2.33 2.89
N LEU A 70 -12.38 -2.47 2.80
CA LEU A 70 -11.54 -1.58 2.00
C LEU A 70 -11.88 -1.67 0.52
N VAL A 71 -11.95 -2.89 -0.03
CA VAL A 71 -12.28 -3.11 -1.45
C VAL A 71 -13.65 -2.50 -1.78
N MET A 72 -14.63 -2.64 -0.89
CA MET A 72 -16.01 -2.18 -1.08
C MET A 72 -16.25 -0.71 -0.71
N ASP A 73 -15.20 0.04 -0.33
CA ASP A 73 -15.29 1.45 0.09
C ASP A 73 -16.19 1.70 1.33
N ARG A 74 -16.33 0.70 2.21
CA ARG A 74 -17.20 0.77 3.39
C ARG A 74 -16.47 1.34 4.60
N VAL A 75 -16.33 2.66 4.64
CA VAL A 75 -15.57 3.37 5.70
C VAL A 75 -16.09 3.06 7.11
N ASP A 76 -17.39 2.96 7.30
CA ASP A 76 -17.95 2.73 8.64
C ASP A 76 -17.70 1.29 9.13
N PHE A 77 -17.59 0.32 8.21
CA PHE A 77 -17.10 -1.02 8.54
C PHE A 77 -15.61 -1.03 8.87
N VAL A 78 -14.79 -0.25 8.16
CA VAL A 78 -13.37 -0.09 8.49
C VAL A 78 -13.20 0.47 9.92
N LYS A 79 -13.98 1.49 10.29
CA LYS A 79 -14.02 2.03 11.66
C LYS A 79 -14.42 0.96 12.66
N LEU A 80 -15.54 0.29 12.43
CA LEU A 80 -16.07 -0.75 13.31
C LEU A 80 -15.03 -1.87 13.54
N LEU A 81 -14.34 -2.30 12.50
CA LEU A 81 -13.33 -3.37 12.59
C LEU A 81 -12.07 -2.93 13.37
N ILE A 82 -11.62 -1.67 13.20
CA ILE A 82 -10.51 -1.11 13.99
C ILE A 82 -10.91 -1.01 15.46
N GLU A 83 -12.11 -0.48 15.75
CA GLU A 83 -12.67 -0.39 17.11
C GLU A 83 -12.77 -1.76 17.80
N ASN A 84 -13.01 -2.82 17.02
CA ASN A 84 -13.09 -4.20 17.50
C ASN A 84 -11.78 -4.99 17.39
N GLY A 85 -10.63 -4.31 17.28
CA GLY A 85 -9.31 -4.91 17.52
C GLY A 85 -8.48 -5.27 16.27
N VAL A 86 -8.89 -4.87 15.07
CA VAL A 86 -8.04 -5.02 13.88
C VAL A 86 -6.89 -4.00 13.93
N SER A 87 -5.67 -4.49 14.10
CA SER A 87 -4.46 -3.65 14.05
C SER A 87 -4.01 -3.41 12.61
N MET A 88 -4.05 -2.16 12.15
CA MET A 88 -3.61 -1.78 10.80
C MET A 88 -2.13 -2.09 10.52
N HIS A 89 -1.28 -2.03 11.55
CA HIS A 89 0.15 -2.37 11.43
C HIS A 89 0.36 -3.86 11.16
N ARG A 90 -0.44 -4.73 11.81
CA ARG A 90 -0.39 -6.18 11.57
C ARG A 90 -1.08 -6.56 10.26
N PHE A 91 -2.20 -5.90 9.98
CA PHE A 91 -3.04 -6.15 8.83
C PHE A 91 -2.32 -5.81 7.51
N LEU A 92 -1.74 -4.62 7.38
CA LEU A 92 -1.27 -4.15 6.08
C LEU A 92 0.12 -4.69 5.72
N THR A 93 0.12 -5.68 4.83
CA THR A 93 1.32 -6.28 4.24
C THR A 93 1.53 -5.79 2.81
N ILE A 94 2.74 -5.98 2.27
CA ILE A 94 3.07 -5.73 0.86
C ILE A 94 2.08 -6.43 -0.08
N SER A 95 1.73 -7.70 0.19
CA SER A 95 0.80 -8.48 -0.64
C SER A 95 -0.62 -7.91 -0.60
N ARG A 96 -1.11 -7.52 0.58
CA ARG A 96 -2.47 -6.95 0.73
C ARG A 96 -2.58 -5.58 0.06
N LEU A 97 -1.55 -4.73 0.18
CA LEU A 97 -1.56 -3.44 -0.51
C LEU A 97 -1.55 -3.61 -2.03
N GLU A 98 -0.74 -4.55 -2.55
CA GLU A 98 -0.75 -4.86 -3.98
C GLU A 98 -2.10 -5.42 -4.44
N GLU A 99 -2.73 -6.29 -3.64
CA GLU A 99 -4.08 -6.78 -3.90
C GLU A 99 -5.08 -5.62 -4.01
N LEU A 100 -5.05 -4.68 -3.06
CA LEU A 100 -5.90 -3.48 -3.05
C LEU A 100 -5.72 -2.60 -4.32
N TYR A 101 -4.52 -2.48 -4.88
CA TYR A 101 -4.30 -1.76 -6.14
C TYR A 101 -4.82 -2.51 -7.37
N ASN A 102 -4.98 -3.83 -7.29
CA ASN A 102 -5.41 -4.69 -8.40
C ASN A 102 -6.87 -5.15 -8.29
N THR A 103 -7.64 -4.63 -7.35
CA THR A 103 -9.07 -4.94 -7.21
C THR A 103 -9.83 -4.55 -8.47
N LYS A 104 -10.72 -5.43 -8.94
CA LYS A 104 -11.54 -5.23 -10.13
C LYS A 104 -12.93 -4.65 -9.85
N GLN A 105 -13.20 -4.24 -8.60
CA GLN A 105 -14.50 -3.68 -8.23
C GLN A 105 -14.60 -2.20 -8.63
N GLN A 106 -15.78 -1.79 -9.11
CA GLN A 106 -16.03 -0.41 -9.53
C GLN A 106 -15.92 0.57 -8.36
N PRO A 107 -15.43 1.81 -8.59
CA PRO A 107 -15.01 2.35 -9.89
C PRO A 107 -13.56 1.94 -10.13
N ASN A 108 -13.32 0.93 -10.96
CA ASN A 108 -11.98 0.60 -11.42
C ASN A 108 -11.42 1.89 -12.01
N ASN A 109 -10.29 2.37 -11.51
CA ASN A 109 -9.71 3.59 -12.01
C ASN A 109 -8.84 3.23 -13.25
N PRO A 110 -9.35 3.34 -14.49
CA PRO A 110 -8.54 3.07 -15.68
C PRO A 110 -7.32 3.99 -15.73
N THR A 111 -7.37 5.15 -15.05
CA THR A 111 -6.29 6.12 -15.00
C THR A 111 -4.99 5.52 -14.46
N LEU A 112 -5.02 4.68 -13.41
CA LEU A 112 -3.76 4.14 -12.85
C LEU A 112 -3.06 3.20 -13.86
N LEU A 113 -3.81 2.29 -14.48
CA LEU A 113 -3.25 1.37 -15.48
C LEU A 113 -2.77 2.13 -16.73
N HIS A 114 -3.49 3.17 -17.16
CA HIS A 114 -3.08 4.02 -18.27
C HIS A 114 -1.76 4.75 -17.96
N LEU A 115 -1.65 5.36 -16.78
CA LEU A 115 -0.39 5.99 -16.33
C LEU A 115 0.77 5.00 -16.30
N VAL A 116 0.55 3.76 -15.83
CA VAL A 116 1.59 2.73 -15.84
C VAL A 116 2.02 2.37 -17.27
N ARG A 117 1.08 2.27 -18.22
CA ARG A 117 1.38 2.03 -19.64
C ARG A 117 2.20 3.17 -20.24
N ASP A 118 1.79 4.40 -19.98
CA ASP A 118 2.42 5.61 -20.51
C ASP A 118 3.85 5.77 -19.98
N ILE A 119 4.04 5.58 -18.67
CA ILE A 119 5.35 5.70 -18.01
C ILE A 119 6.31 4.60 -18.48
N LYS A 120 5.83 3.36 -18.62
CA LYS A 120 6.68 2.24 -19.02
C LYS A 120 6.91 2.18 -20.52
N GLN A 121 6.17 2.96 -21.31
CA GLN A 121 6.25 2.99 -22.77
C GLN A 121 6.28 1.58 -23.39
N SER A 122 5.54 0.64 -22.79
CA SER A 122 5.60 -0.78 -23.15
C SER A 122 4.21 -1.35 -23.36
N HIS A 123 4.10 -2.25 -24.34
CA HIS A 123 2.86 -2.99 -24.58
C HIS A 123 2.64 -4.01 -23.46
N LEU A 124 1.92 -3.58 -22.42
CA LEU A 124 1.59 -4.45 -21.29
C LEU A 124 0.57 -5.51 -21.73
N PRO A 125 0.68 -6.75 -21.22
CA PRO A 125 -0.29 -7.79 -21.52
C PRO A 125 -1.70 -7.43 -20.99
N PRO A 126 -2.78 -8.00 -21.57
CA PRO A 126 -4.16 -7.66 -21.22
C PRO A 126 -4.52 -7.97 -19.75
N ASN A 127 -3.84 -8.91 -19.12
CA ASN A 127 -4.02 -9.28 -17.69
C ASN A 127 -2.83 -8.85 -16.83
N TYR A 128 -2.17 -7.75 -17.19
CA TYR A 128 -1.07 -7.21 -16.40
C TYR A 128 -1.51 -6.86 -14.99
N LYS A 129 -0.77 -7.35 -13.98
CA LYS A 129 -0.95 -6.97 -12.58
C LYS A 129 -0.02 -5.82 -12.25
N ILE A 130 -0.58 -4.74 -11.74
CA ILE A 130 0.17 -3.56 -11.30
C ILE A 130 0.99 -3.96 -10.08
N THR A 131 2.30 -3.78 -10.16
CA THR A 131 3.20 -4.02 -9.02
C THR A 131 3.32 -2.77 -8.15
N LEU A 132 3.68 -2.90 -6.87
CA LEU A 132 4.00 -1.72 -6.05
C LEU A 132 5.19 -0.92 -6.60
N ILE A 133 6.08 -1.53 -7.37
CA ILE A 133 7.15 -0.81 -8.07
C ILE A 133 6.54 0.09 -9.15
N ASP A 134 5.58 -0.41 -9.93
CA ASP A 134 4.86 0.39 -10.93
C ASP A 134 4.09 1.55 -10.26
N VAL A 135 3.41 1.30 -9.13
CA VAL A 135 2.77 2.35 -8.32
C VAL A 135 3.80 3.40 -7.88
N GLY A 136 5.00 2.97 -7.47
CA GLY A 136 6.08 3.87 -7.08
C GLY A 136 6.50 4.81 -8.19
N LEU A 137 6.60 4.30 -9.43
CA LEU A 137 6.90 5.11 -10.61
C LEU A 137 5.78 6.11 -10.92
N VAL A 138 4.52 5.71 -10.78
CA VAL A 138 3.36 6.61 -10.93
C VAL A 138 3.41 7.74 -9.91
N ILE A 139 3.66 7.43 -8.63
CA ILE A 139 3.77 8.46 -7.58
C ILE A 139 4.91 9.43 -7.89
N GLU A 140 6.08 8.92 -8.31
CA GLU A 140 7.22 9.78 -8.69
C GLU A 140 6.88 10.70 -9.87
N TYR A 141 6.21 10.16 -10.89
CA TYR A 141 5.75 10.95 -12.04
C TYR A 141 4.77 12.05 -11.62
N LEU A 142 3.74 11.71 -10.83
CA LEU A 142 2.71 12.66 -10.40
C LEU A 142 3.23 13.73 -9.43
N MET A 143 4.15 13.37 -8.54
CA MET A 143 4.79 14.31 -7.61
C MET A 143 5.76 15.23 -8.35
N GLY A 144 6.52 14.69 -9.31
CA GLY A 144 7.51 15.40 -10.11
C GLY A 144 8.77 15.81 -9.33
N GLY A 145 9.64 16.57 -10.00
CA GLY A 145 10.88 17.07 -9.41
C GLY A 145 11.86 15.96 -9.02
N THR A 146 12.39 16.03 -7.80
CA THR A 146 13.32 15.04 -7.24
C THR A 146 12.67 14.11 -6.22
N TYR A 147 11.33 14.06 -6.17
CA TYR A 147 10.64 13.17 -5.25
C TYR A 147 10.97 11.71 -5.57
N ARG A 148 11.21 10.91 -4.52
CA ARG A 148 11.55 9.49 -4.66
C ARG A 148 10.70 8.65 -3.73
N CYS A 149 9.82 7.84 -4.32
CA CYS A 149 8.92 6.96 -3.62
C CYS A 149 9.70 5.82 -2.94
N ASN A 150 9.22 5.37 -1.77
CA ASN A 150 9.84 4.28 -1.03
C ASN A 150 9.83 2.96 -1.82
N TYR A 151 8.80 2.72 -2.65
CA TYR A 151 8.70 1.49 -3.44
C TYR A 151 9.80 1.36 -4.50
N THR A 152 10.36 2.48 -4.97
CA THR A 152 11.44 2.48 -5.96
C THR A 152 12.83 2.43 -5.31
N ARG A 153 12.95 2.45 -3.98
CA ARG A 153 14.24 2.39 -3.28
C ARG A 153 14.81 0.98 -3.29
N LYS A 154 16.16 0.87 -3.28
CA LYS A 154 16.89 -0.41 -3.31
C LYS A 154 16.42 -1.37 -2.22
N ARG A 155 16.26 -0.88 -0.98
CA ARG A 155 15.79 -1.67 0.18
C ARG A 155 14.44 -2.33 -0.07
N PHE A 156 13.45 -1.55 -0.53
CA PHE A 156 12.11 -2.08 -0.80
C PHE A 156 12.13 -3.09 -1.94
N ARG A 157 12.84 -2.81 -3.04
CA ARG A 157 12.95 -3.74 -4.18
C ARG A 157 13.52 -5.10 -3.78
N ILE A 158 14.50 -5.15 -2.86
CA ILE A 158 15.05 -6.40 -2.35
C ILE A 158 13.95 -7.20 -1.63
N ILE A 159 13.26 -6.59 -0.68
CA ILE A 159 12.16 -7.22 0.08
C ILE A 159 11.06 -7.72 -0.88
N TYR A 160 10.61 -6.84 -1.78
CA TYR A 160 9.55 -7.13 -2.74
C TYR A 160 9.90 -8.28 -3.70
N ASN A 161 11.11 -8.31 -4.24
CA ASN A 161 11.53 -9.38 -5.15
C ASN A 161 11.69 -10.73 -4.45
N ASN A 162 12.10 -10.74 -3.19
CA ASN A 162 12.20 -11.99 -2.41
C ASN A 162 10.83 -12.60 -2.15
N LEU A 163 9.81 -11.78 -1.88
CA LEU A 163 8.42 -12.24 -1.71
C LEU A 163 7.91 -12.97 -2.95
N HIS A 164 8.17 -12.41 -4.13
CA HIS A 164 7.72 -12.98 -5.41
C HIS A 164 8.66 -14.08 -5.94
N GLY A 165 9.91 -14.09 -5.51
CA GLY A 165 10.94 -15.05 -5.91
C GLY A 165 10.88 -16.40 -5.20
N SER A 166 10.36 -16.45 -3.96
CA SER A 166 10.27 -17.72 -3.19
C SER A 166 9.34 -18.76 -3.84
N ASN A 167 8.33 -18.35 -4.62
CA ASN A 167 7.48 -19.29 -5.37
C ASN A 167 8.22 -20.04 -6.50
N ARG A 168 9.43 -19.63 -6.87
CA ARG A 168 10.24 -20.33 -7.90
C ARG A 168 11.23 -21.35 -7.32
N ARG A 169 11.40 -21.42 -5.99
CA ARG A 169 12.39 -22.32 -5.36
C ARG A 169 11.79 -23.60 -4.76
N SER A 170 10.47 -23.72 -4.67
CA SER A 170 9.77 -24.91 -4.14
C SER A 170 9.68 -26.09 -5.14
N GLY A 171 10.74 -26.33 -5.91
CA GLY A 171 10.81 -27.36 -6.95
C GLY A 171 12.12 -28.13 -6.97
N ARG A 172 12.80 -28.28 -5.82
CA ARG A 172 13.95 -29.19 -5.69
C ARG A 172 13.64 -30.26 -4.65
N HIS A 173 13.33 -31.46 -5.15
CA HIS A 173 13.30 -32.70 -4.38
C HIS A 173 14.62 -32.90 -3.60
N PRO A 174 14.59 -33.44 -2.38
CA PRO A 174 15.79 -33.93 -1.72
C PRO A 174 16.10 -35.33 -2.25
N ALA A 175 17.14 -35.46 -3.07
CA ALA A 175 17.69 -36.76 -3.44
C ALA A 175 19.16 -36.81 -3.01
N GLY A 176 19.43 -37.61 -1.98
CA GLY A 176 20.58 -38.51 -1.83
C GLY A 176 22.02 -37.95 -1.83
N PRO A 177 22.93 -38.58 -1.06
CA PRO A 177 24.28 -38.07 -0.86
C PRO A 177 25.24 -38.50 -1.98
N GLY A 178 26.20 -37.63 -2.30
CA GLY A 178 27.43 -38.00 -2.99
C GLY A 178 27.61 -37.37 -4.37
N SER A 179 28.46 -36.35 -4.43
CA SER A 179 29.74 -36.42 -5.15
C SER A 179 30.30 -35.02 -5.37
N HIS A 180 31.59 -34.89 -5.06
CA HIS A 180 32.41 -33.75 -5.36
C HIS A 180 32.27 -33.33 -6.83
N LEU A 181 32.16 -32.03 -7.08
CA LEU A 181 33.02 -31.35 -8.06
C LEU A 181 33.01 -29.84 -7.78
N ARG A 182 34.21 -29.32 -7.51
CA ARG A 182 34.55 -27.90 -7.52
C ARG A 182 33.96 -27.20 -8.75
N LYS A 183 33.36 -26.03 -8.57
CA LYS A 183 33.38 -24.98 -9.60
C LYS A 183 33.49 -23.60 -8.94
N ASN A 184 34.44 -22.86 -9.48
CA ASN A 184 35.04 -21.65 -8.94
C ASN A 184 34.06 -20.48 -8.84
N ASN A 185 34.29 -19.68 -7.80
CA ASN A 185 33.91 -18.27 -7.74
C ASN A 185 34.54 -17.52 -8.92
N GLU A 186 33.71 -16.90 -9.76
CA GLU A 186 34.13 -15.70 -10.48
C GLU A 186 33.24 -14.54 -10.09
N SER A 187 33.86 -13.62 -9.38
CA SER A 187 33.37 -12.30 -9.03
C SER A 187 33.61 -11.41 -10.25
N PHE A 188 32.55 -10.78 -10.76
CA PHE A 188 32.68 -9.77 -11.80
C PHE A 188 33.43 -8.55 -11.25
N SER A 189 34.69 -8.41 -11.67
CA SER A 189 35.51 -7.22 -11.51
C SER A 189 35.32 -6.33 -12.74
N MET A 190 34.92 -5.07 -12.53
CA MET A 190 35.00 -4.04 -13.58
C MET A 190 36.36 -3.34 -13.47
N GLN A 191 37.26 -3.69 -14.38
CA GLN A 191 38.57 -3.06 -14.55
C GLN A 191 38.38 -1.73 -15.30
N ALA A 192 38.78 -0.62 -14.67
CA ALA A 192 38.84 0.70 -15.29
C ALA A 192 40.16 0.84 -16.07
N ASP A 193 40.06 1.12 -17.38
CA ASP A 193 41.21 1.44 -18.23
C ASP A 193 41.72 2.86 -17.98
N LYS A 194 43.04 2.99 -17.89
CA LYS A 194 43.80 4.25 -17.81
C LYS A 194 44.60 4.45 -19.10
N LYS A 195 44.48 5.65 -19.69
CA LYS A 195 45.48 6.44 -20.46
C LYS A 195 44.75 7.66 -21.05
N GLU A 196 45.27 8.88 -21.20
CA GLU A 196 46.47 9.59 -20.75
C GLU A 196 46.32 11.06 -21.22
N LYS A 197 46.79 12.01 -20.40
CA LYS A 197 47.20 13.42 -20.69
C LYS A 197 46.25 14.36 -21.45
N THR A 198 45.92 15.48 -20.81
CA THR A 198 46.27 16.83 -21.30
C THR A 198 46.22 17.90 -20.19
N ARG A 199 47.39 18.52 -19.98
CA ARG A 199 47.65 19.96 -19.80
C ARG A 199 46.69 20.79 -18.93
N HIS A 200 47.14 21.20 -17.74
CA HIS A 200 47.53 22.59 -17.40
C HIS A 200 47.63 22.75 -15.88
N ASN A 201 48.86 22.83 -15.35
CA ASN A 201 49.14 23.15 -13.95
C ASN A 201 49.87 24.49 -13.89
N HIS A 202 49.11 25.56 -13.66
CA HIS A 202 49.63 26.78 -13.06
C HIS A 202 48.47 27.58 -12.44
N PHE A 203 48.42 27.66 -11.11
CA PHE A 203 48.56 28.92 -10.36
C PHE A 203 48.35 28.70 -8.84
N ILE A 204 49.42 29.02 -8.11
CA ILE A 204 49.54 29.61 -6.77
C ILE A 204 48.77 29.01 -5.56
N LYS A 205 49.60 28.45 -4.68
CA LYS A 205 49.42 28.21 -3.24
C LYS A 205 49.09 29.51 -2.49
N THR A 206 47.96 29.56 -1.79
CA THR A 206 47.76 30.51 -0.65
C THR A 206 46.69 30.03 0.34
N ALA A 207 46.73 28.75 0.73
CA ALA A 207 46.06 28.31 1.95
C ALA A 207 46.92 27.26 2.65
N GLN A 208 47.36 27.55 3.88
CA GLN A 208 47.95 26.53 4.73
C GLN A 208 46.84 25.58 5.23
N PRO A 209 47.12 24.27 5.39
CA PRO A 209 46.14 23.33 5.91
C PRO A 209 45.77 23.69 7.35
N TYR A 210 44.48 23.85 7.63
CA TYR A 210 43.96 23.95 9.00
C TYR A 210 44.31 22.66 9.76
N LYS A 211 45.04 22.78 10.87
CA LYS A 211 45.32 21.68 11.80
C LYS A 211 44.14 21.55 12.78
N PRO A 212 43.42 20.42 12.82
CA PRO A 212 42.41 20.20 13.85
C PRO A 212 43.11 20.09 15.22
N LYS A 213 42.71 20.93 16.18
CA LYS A 213 43.06 20.74 17.60
C LYS A 213 42.37 19.47 18.09
N LEU A 214 43.16 18.55 18.62
CA LEU A 214 42.71 17.35 19.30
C LEU A 214 42.37 17.74 20.75
N GLU A 215 41.09 17.81 21.10
CA GLU A 215 40.64 17.56 22.48
C GLU A 215 39.13 17.28 22.55
N SER A 216 38.83 16.11 23.12
CA SER A 216 37.53 15.56 23.57
C SER A 216 36.34 15.60 22.61
N SER A 217 36.18 14.55 21.80
CA SER A 217 34.90 14.15 21.22
C SER A 217 34.70 12.65 21.42
N ILE A 218 34.37 12.27 22.66
CA ILE A 218 33.69 11.01 22.93
C ILE A 218 32.22 11.28 22.63
N GLU A 219 31.63 10.38 21.82
CA GLU A 219 30.25 10.37 21.31
C GLU A 219 29.96 11.27 20.10
N GLN A 220 29.29 10.68 19.11
CA GLN A 220 28.84 11.27 17.83
C GLN A 220 29.79 11.15 16.63
N ASN A 221 30.24 9.94 16.28
CA ASN A 221 30.55 9.62 14.87
C ASN A 221 30.55 8.12 14.57
N LYS A 222 29.42 7.45 14.84
CA LYS A 222 29.15 6.09 14.34
C LYS A 222 27.71 5.93 13.83
N LYS A 223 27.23 6.92 13.06
CA LYS A 223 25.99 6.84 12.28
C LYS A 223 26.26 7.24 10.82
N ARG A 224 27.19 6.53 10.19
CA ARG A 224 27.31 6.54 8.72
C ARG A 224 27.22 5.09 8.23
N SER A 225 26.14 4.83 7.51
CA SER A 225 25.89 3.66 6.66
C SER A 225 26.21 2.29 7.27
N LYS A 226 25.42 1.87 8.26
CA LYS A 226 25.11 0.45 8.34
C LYS A 226 24.02 0.25 7.27
N GLU A 227 24.38 -0.29 6.11
CA GLU A 227 23.36 -0.97 5.30
C GLU A 227 22.73 -1.98 6.26
N GLU A 228 21.54 -1.70 6.77
CA GLU A 228 20.81 -2.66 7.59
C GLU A 228 20.73 -3.93 6.77
N ILE A 229 21.39 -4.98 7.25
CA ILE A 229 21.20 -6.32 6.75
C ILE A 229 19.72 -6.59 7.02
N VAL A 230 18.91 -6.47 5.98
CA VAL A 230 17.47 -6.73 6.08
C VAL A 230 17.34 -8.22 6.30
N ASP A 231 16.82 -8.60 7.47
CA ASP A 231 16.43 -9.98 7.71
C ASP A 231 15.17 -10.28 6.88
N ILE A 232 15.38 -10.86 5.71
CA ILE A 232 14.32 -11.10 4.72
C ILE A 232 13.28 -12.11 5.24
N ASP A 233 13.67 -12.93 6.22
CA ASP A 233 12.83 -13.97 6.80
C ASP A 233 11.95 -13.44 7.93
N ASP A 234 12.24 -12.26 8.47
CA ASP A 234 11.40 -11.60 9.46
C ASP A 234 10.06 -11.15 8.83
N PRO A 235 8.90 -11.69 9.29
CA PRO A 235 7.59 -11.32 8.78
C PRO A 235 7.25 -9.84 8.99
N GLU A 236 7.89 -9.13 9.93
CA GLU A 236 7.69 -7.70 10.13
C GLU A 236 8.24 -6.85 8.98
N THR A 237 9.28 -7.33 8.29
CA THR A 237 9.84 -6.62 7.11
C THR A 237 8.87 -6.53 5.94
N ARG A 238 7.80 -7.33 5.98
CA ARG A 238 6.73 -7.38 4.96
C ARG A 238 5.56 -6.46 5.28
N ARG A 239 5.58 -5.79 6.44
CA ARG A 239 4.57 -4.84 6.91
C ARG A 239 5.04 -3.42 6.69
N PHE A 240 4.08 -2.49 6.72
CA PHE A 240 4.39 -1.08 6.58
C PHE A 240 4.52 -0.39 7.95
N PRO A 241 5.58 0.43 8.17
CA PRO A 241 5.70 1.21 9.39
C PRO A 241 4.55 2.20 9.58
N TYR A 242 4.02 2.74 8.47
CA TYR A 242 2.96 3.75 8.47
C TYR A 242 1.76 3.30 7.61
N PRO A 243 0.97 2.32 8.07
CA PRO A 243 -0.06 1.68 7.23
C PRO A 243 -1.14 2.65 6.74
N PHE A 244 -1.51 3.64 7.57
CA PHE A 244 -2.49 4.67 7.17
C PHE A 244 -1.97 5.57 6.05
N ASN A 245 -0.67 5.84 5.96
CA ASN A 245 -0.09 6.65 4.88
C ASN A 245 -0.15 5.90 3.55
N GLU A 246 0.16 4.61 3.59
CA GLU A 246 0.11 3.73 2.41
C GLU A 246 -1.33 3.59 1.89
N LEU A 247 -2.29 3.44 2.81
CA LEU A 247 -3.72 3.35 2.49
C LEU A 247 -4.32 4.69 2.05
N LEU A 248 -3.85 5.82 2.58
CA LEU A 248 -4.22 7.14 2.09
C LEU A 248 -3.80 7.31 0.61
N VAL A 249 -2.55 7.00 0.29
CA VAL A 249 -2.06 7.09 -1.09
C VAL A 249 -2.84 6.16 -2.02
N TRP A 250 -3.12 4.93 -1.58
CA TRP A 250 -3.99 4.01 -2.30
C TRP A 250 -5.38 4.61 -2.54
N ALA A 251 -6.04 5.14 -1.49
CA ALA A 251 -7.36 5.72 -1.59
C ALA A 251 -7.40 6.92 -2.56
N VAL A 252 -6.39 7.79 -2.52
CA VAL A 252 -6.25 8.92 -3.45
C VAL A 252 -6.06 8.45 -4.89
N LEU A 253 -5.12 7.53 -5.13
CA LEU A 253 -4.85 7.01 -6.48
C LEU A 253 -6.02 6.21 -7.03
N MET A 254 -6.84 5.60 -6.18
CA MET A 254 -8.05 4.87 -6.57
C MET A 254 -9.33 5.72 -6.54
N LYS A 255 -9.22 7.05 -6.36
CA LYS A 255 -10.35 8.01 -6.32
C LYS A 255 -11.42 7.69 -5.26
N ARG A 256 -11.02 7.14 -4.11
CA ARG A 256 -11.91 6.80 -2.99
C ARG A 256 -11.93 7.93 -1.97
N GLN A 257 -12.74 8.96 -2.21
CA GLN A 257 -12.68 10.19 -1.42
C GLN A 257 -13.07 10.00 0.05
N LYS A 258 -14.13 9.26 0.33
CA LYS A 258 -14.58 8.99 1.72
C LYS A 258 -13.49 8.27 2.50
N MET A 259 -12.87 7.28 1.88
CA MET A 259 -11.79 6.49 2.46
C MET A 259 -10.50 7.31 2.63
N SER A 260 -10.17 8.16 1.65
CA SER A 260 -9.04 9.10 1.72
C SER A 260 -9.19 10.05 2.90
N LEU A 261 -10.37 10.65 3.07
CA LEU A 261 -10.66 11.54 4.19
C LEU A 261 -10.50 10.83 5.54
N PHE A 262 -11.01 9.59 5.64
CA PHE A 262 -10.86 8.77 6.82
C PHE A 262 -9.38 8.52 7.16
N PHE A 263 -8.56 8.08 6.21
CA PHE A 263 -7.14 7.80 6.46
C PHE A 263 -6.30 9.05 6.70
N TRP A 264 -6.67 10.18 6.13
CA TRP A 264 -6.02 11.45 6.43
C TRP A 264 -6.14 11.82 7.92
N GLN A 265 -7.31 11.57 8.52
CA GLN A 265 -7.57 11.82 9.95
C GLN A 265 -6.83 10.86 10.89
N HIS A 266 -6.32 9.73 10.38
CA HIS A 266 -5.68 8.68 11.18
C HIS A 266 -4.15 8.67 11.02
N GLY A 267 -3.44 8.51 12.14
CA GLY A 267 -1.97 8.49 12.19
C GLY A 267 -1.34 9.88 12.32
N GLU A 268 -0.02 9.96 12.18
CA GLU A 268 0.76 11.18 12.38
C GLU A 268 0.81 12.05 11.11
N GLU A 269 1.31 13.29 11.24
CA GLU A 269 1.63 14.20 10.13
C GLU A 269 0.45 14.58 9.21
N ASN A 270 -0.73 14.86 9.78
CA ASN A 270 -1.95 15.19 9.03
C ASN A 270 -1.76 16.32 8.00
N MET A 271 -0.98 17.35 8.32
CA MET A 271 -0.69 18.44 7.38
C MET A 271 0.09 17.94 6.15
N ALA A 272 1.15 17.15 6.37
CA ALA A 272 1.96 16.62 5.27
C ALA A 272 1.14 15.66 4.39
N LYS A 273 0.32 14.79 5.01
CA LYS A 273 -0.62 13.90 4.32
C LYS A 273 -1.59 14.67 3.43
N ALA A 274 -2.19 15.75 3.94
CA ALA A 274 -3.09 16.60 3.15
C ALA A 274 -2.38 17.17 1.92
N LEU A 275 -1.16 17.70 2.09
CA LEU A 275 -0.40 18.27 0.98
C LEU A 275 -0.04 17.23 -0.09
N VAL A 276 0.37 16.03 0.33
CA VAL A 276 0.65 14.92 -0.59
C VAL A 276 -0.63 14.51 -1.32
N ALA A 277 -1.74 14.32 -0.61
CA ALA A 277 -3.03 13.97 -1.20
C ALA A 277 -3.48 15.05 -2.21
N CYS A 278 -3.46 16.33 -1.84
CA CYS A 278 -3.81 17.44 -2.73
C CYS A 278 -2.93 17.46 -3.99
N LYS A 279 -1.60 17.29 -3.84
CA LYS A 279 -0.68 17.26 -4.98
C LYS A 279 -0.98 16.10 -5.91
N LEU A 280 -1.17 14.89 -5.37
CA LEU A 280 -1.49 13.71 -6.16
C LEU A 280 -2.84 13.86 -6.88
N SER A 281 -3.90 14.29 -6.18
CA SER A 281 -5.23 14.51 -6.78
C SER A 281 -5.19 15.54 -7.91
N ARG A 282 -4.49 16.66 -7.74
CA ARG A 282 -4.35 17.68 -8.78
C ARG A 282 -3.57 17.16 -10.00
N SER A 283 -2.46 16.47 -9.77
CA SER A 283 -1.69 15.86 -10.86
C SER A 283 -2.51 14.81 -11.60
N MET A 284 -3.22 13.94 -10.88
CA MET A 284 -4.12 12.95 -11.47
C MET A 284 -5.21 13.61 -12.32
N GLY A 285 -5.81 14.70 -11.83
CA GLY A 285 -6.81 15.45 -12.57
C GLY A 285 -6.25 16.12 -13.84
N TYR A 286 -5.00 16.57 -13.81
CA TYR A 286 -4.32 17.12 -14.98
C TYR A 286 -4.05 16.04 -16.04
N GLU A 287 -3.52 14.89 -15.64
CA GLU A 287 -3.25 13.77 -16.57
C GLU A 287 -4.54 13.20 -17.16
N ALA A 288 -5.61 13.10 -16.37
CA ALA A 288 -6.92 12.68 -16.87
C ALA A 288 -7.42 13.58 -18.01
N LYS A 289 -7.35 14.91 -17.86
CA LYS A 289 -7.72 15.89 -18.91
C LYS A 289 -6.87 15.75 -20.18
N LYS A 290 -5.58 15.48 -20.02
CA LYS A 290 -4.66 15.34 -21.16
C LYS A 290 -4.92 14.07 -21.97
N SER A 291 -5.40 13.02 -21.30
CA SER A 291 -5.63 11.71 -21.91
C SER A 291 -6.95 11.58 -22.68
N ASP A 292 -7.85 12.58 -22.64
CA ASP A 292 -9.23 12.53 -23.17
C ASP A 292 -10.07 11.36 -22.59
N VAL A 293 -9.56 10.72 -21.52
CA VAL A 293 -10.20 9.63 -20.81
C VAL A 293 -11.06 10.23 -19.69
N VAL A 294 -12.28 10.62 -20.08
CA VAL A 294 -13.43 10.98 -19.22
C VAL A 294 -13.36 12.39 -18.60
N ASP A 295 -14.05 13.35 -19.24
CA ASP A 295 -14.20 14.75 -18.83
C ASP A 295 -14.72 14.89 -17.38
N ASP A 296 -15.70 14.05 -16.99
CA ASP A 296 -16.35 14.06 -15.67
C ASP A 296 -15.35 13.82 -14.51
N THR A 297 -14.35 12.96 -14.71
CA THR A 297 -13.44 12.58 -13.61
C THR A 297 -12.46 13.69 -13.23
N SER A 298 -12.25 14.64 -14.12
CA SER A 298 -11.27 15.71 -13.93
C SER A 298 -11.79 16.86 -13.08
N GLU A 299 -13.10 17.08 -13.06
CA GLU A 299 -13.77 18.07 -12.24
C GLU A 299 -13.91 17.58 -10.79
N GLU A 300 -14.30 16.31 -10.61
CA GLU A 300 -14.34 15.65 -9.30
C GLU A 300 -12.96 15.70 -8.60
N LEU A 301 -11.89 15.37 -9.31
CA LEU A 301 -10.53 15.42 -8.76
C LEU A 301 -10.07 16.84 -8.37
N LYS A 302 -10.56 17.87 -9.05
CA LYS A 302 -10.28 19.27 -8.67
C LYS A 302 -11.02 19.64 -7.39
N GLU A 303 -12.29 19.26 -7.28
CA GLU A 303 -13.11 19.50 -6.09
C GLU A 303 -12.50 18.82 -4.86
N HIS A 304 -12.05 17.58 -4.98
CA HIS A 304 -11.36 16.84 -3.91
C HIS A 304 -10.03 17.47 -3.46
N SER A 305 -9.46 18.38 -4.25
CA SER A 305 -8.19 19.04 -3.96
C SER A 305 -8.34 20.46 -3.41
N LYS A 306 -9.57 20.98 -3.33
CA LYS A 306 -9.90 22.25 -2.68
C LYS A 306 -10.05 22.01 -1.19
#